data_AF-A6HBH2-F1
#
_entry.id   AF-A6HBH2-F1
#
_cell.length_a   1.000
_cell.length_b   1.000
_cell.length_c   1.000
_cell.angle_alpha   90.00
_cell.angle_beta   90.00
_cell.angle_gamma   90.00
#
_symmetry.space_group_name_H-M   'P 1'
#
loop_
_entity.id
_entity.type
_entity.pdbx_description
1 polymer ?
#
loop_
_entity_poly.entity_id
_entity_poly.type
_entity_poly.pdbx_seq_one_letter_code
_entity_poly.pdbx_strand_id
1 'polypeptide(L)'
;MPSSWSPALCLGAWLLLLLLPRLARAEGAVPIPITCFTRGLDIRKEKADVLCPGGCSLEEFSVFGNIVYASVSSICGAAVHRGVIGTSGGPVRVYSLPGRENYSSVAANGIQSQTLSRWSASFAVTKGKSSTQEATGRAVSTANPPSGRKCEAVPLLPGNNLEP
;
A
#
# COMPACT_ATOMS: atom_id res chain seq x y z
N MET A 1 -60.70 35.36 17.14
CA MET A 1 -60.49 34.37 16.07
C MET A 1 -58.98 34.22 15.85
N PRO A 2 -58.32 33.17 16.35
CA PRO A 2 -56.89 32.97 16.13
C PRO A 2 -56.65 32.31 14.78
N SER A 3 -55.84 32.95 13.94
CA SER A 3 -55.37 32.43 12.66
C SER A 3 -54.30 31.35 12.89
N SER A 4 -54.55 30.21 12.25
CA SER A 4 -53.75 29.00 12.25
C SER A 4 -52.36 29.23 11.65
N TRP A 5 -51.31 29.12 12.47
CA TRP A 5 -49.93 28.91 12.04
C TRP A 5 -49.85 27.45 11.53
N SER A 6 -49.39 27.26 10.30
CA SER A 6 -49.25 25.93 9.67
C SER A 6 -47.86 25.33 9.96
N PRO A 7 -47.73 24.16 10.62
CA PRO A 7 -46.45 23.54 10.96
C PRO A 7 -45.90 22.65 9.81
N ALA A 8 -46.07 23.07 8.56
CA ALA A 8 -45.81 22.21 7.39
C ALA A 8 -44.34 22.22 6.90
N LEU A 9 -43.48 23.09 7.43
CA LEU A 9 -42.13 23.31 6.88
C LEU A 9 -41.00 22.50 7.55
N CYS A 10 -41.28 21.78 8.65
CA CYS A 10 -40.22 21.06 9.37
C CYS A 10 -39.92 19.65 8.82
N LEU A 11 -40.80 19.06 8.01
CA LEU A 11 -40.66 17.67 7.54
C LEU A 11 -39.83 17.53 6.25
N GLY A 12 -39.74 18.58 5.43
CA GLY A 12 -38.99 18.54 4.17
C GLY A 12 -37.46 18.52 4.37
N ALA A 13 -36.96 19.13 5.45
CA ALA A 13 -35.53 19.19 5.74
C ALA A 13 -34.95 17.85 6.22
N TRP A 14 -35.74 17.03 6.92
CA TRP A 14 -35.32 15.69 7.39
C TRP A 14 -35.24 14.67 6.25
N LEU A 15 -36.12 14.76 5.25
CA LEU A 15 -36.07 13.86 4.08
C LEU A 15 -34.92 14.22 3.13
N LEU A 16 -34.55 15.50 3.04
CA LEU A 16 -33.38 15.94 2.26
C LEU A 16 -32.05 15.46 2.86
N LEU A 17 -31.95 15.33 4.20
CA LEU A 17 -30.78 14.80 4.90
C LEU A 17 -30.56 13.29 4.69
N LEU A 18 -31.61 12.53 4.37
CA LEU A 18 -31.54 11.10 4.06
C LEU A 18 -31.12 10.82 2.61
N LEU A 19 -31.21 11.81 1.72
CA LEU A 19 -30.85 11.72 0.31
C LEU A 19 -29.43 12.23 0.00
N LEU A 20 -28.69 12.78 0.98
CA LEU A 20 -27.26 13.03 0.78
C LEU A 20 -26.55 11.66 0.67
N PRO A 21 -25.94 11.32 -0.48
CA PRO A 21 -24.98 10.23 -0.49
C PRO A 21 -23.93 10.58 0.56
N ARG A 22 -23.72 9.71 1.54
CA ARG A 22 -22.62 9.83 2.49
C ARG A 22 -21.40 10.12 1.64
N LEU A 23 -20.89 11.35 1.69
CA LEU A 23 -19.63 11.70 1.06
C LEU A 23 -18.62 10.86 1.82
N ALA A 24 -18.36 9.66 1.30
CA ALA A 24 -17.45 8.71 1.88
C ALA A 24 -16.16 9.49 2.00
N ARG A 25 -15.83 9.88 3.24
CA ARG A 25 -14.66 10.67 3.56
C ARG A 25 -13.53 9.91 2.90
N ALA A 26 -12.91 10.51 1.88
CA ALA A 26 -11.64 10.05 1.38
C ALA A 26 -10.67 10.32 2.55
N GLU A 27 -10.64 9.38 3.48
CA GLU A 27 -9.81 9.46 4.66
C GLU A 27 -8.39 9.19 4.13
N GLY A 28 -7.74 10.28 3.72
CA GLY A 28 -6.32 10.35 3.45
C GLY A 28 -5.58 10.14 4.77
N ALA A 29 -5.71 8.95 5.35
CA ALA A 29 -5.02 8.55 6.54
C ALA A 29 -3.53 8.48 6.20
N VAL A 30 -2.73 9.25 6.94
CA VAL A 30 -1.28 9.18 6.85
C VAL A 30 -0.84 7.75 7.18
N PRO A 31 0.04 7.11 6.39
CA PRO A 31 0.52 5.76 6.68
C PRO A 31 1.28 5.72 8.01
N ILE A 32 0.96 4.73 8.83
CA ILE A 32 1.55 4.50 10.15
C ILE A 32 2.94 3.89 9.94
N PRO A 33 4.04 4.52 10.41
CA PRO A 33 5.35 3.89 10.37
C PRO A 33 5.37 2.68 11.30
N ILE A 34 5.87 1.56 10.79
CA ILE A 34 5.98 0.29 11.52
C ILE A 34 7.42 -0.21 11.54
N THR A 35 7.69 -1.26 12.31
CA THR A 35 8.99 -1.94 12.32
C THR A 35 8.94 -3.22 11.48
N CYS A 36 10.09 -3.78 11.12
CA CYS A 36 10.19 -5.05 10.39
C CYS A 36 9.43 -6.20 11.09
N PHE A 37 9.35 -6.15 12.43
CA PHE A 37 8.70 -7.18 13.26
C PHE A 37 7.21 -6.96 13.48
N THR A 38 6.63 -5.86 12.98
CA THR A 38 5.20 -5.59 13.17
C THR A 38 4.37 -6.63 12.42
N ARG A 39 3.48 -7.31 13.14
CA ARG A 39 2.64 -8.39 12.63
C ARG A 39 1.24 -7.89 12.29
N GLY A 40 0.51 -8.66 11.50
CA GLY A 40 -0.90 -8.37 11.21
C GLY A 40 -1.77 -8.25 12.47
N LEU A 41 -1.46 -8.98 13.53
CA LEU A 41 -2.14 -8.92 14.84
C LEU A 41 -2.03 -7.55 15.52
N ASP A 42 -0.95 -6.81 15.25
CA ASP A 42 -0.70 -5.51 15.87
C ASP A 42 -1.58 -4.41 15.25
N ILE A 43 -2.15 -4.67 14.07
CA ILE A 43 -3.05 -3.77 13.34
C ILE A 43 -4.51 -4.24 13.51
N ARG A 44 -5.24 -3.59 14.42
CA ARG A 44 -6.63 -3.95 14.75
C ARG A 44 -7.69 -3.33 13.82
N LYS A 45 -7.27 -2.49 12.86
CA LYS A 45 -8.19 -1.81 11.94
C LYS A 45 -8.56 -2.74 10.79
N GLU A 46 -9.79 -2.62 10.29
CA GLU A 46 -10.24 -3.36 9.09
C GLU A 46 -9.37 -3.02 7.87
N LYS A 47 -8.97 -1.76 7.75
CA LYS A 47 -8.04 -1.29 6.73
C LYS A 47 -7.03 -0.36 7.39
N ALA A 48 -5.75 -0.54 7.06
CA ALA A 48 -4.69 0.30 7.56
C ALA A 48 -3.63 0.60 6.50
N ASP A 49 -3.12 1.81 6.61
CA ASP A 49 -2.07 2.36 5.80
C ASP A 49 -0.81 2.27 6.65
N VAL A 50 0.21 1.53 6.22
CA VAL A 50 1.45 1.38 6.98
C VAL A 50 2.66 1.67 6.11
N LEU A 51 3.77 2.05 6.74
CA LEU A 51 5.04 2.31 6.07
C LEU A 51 6.09 1.34 6.61
N CYS A 52 6.54 0.42 5.75
CA CYS A 52 7.61 -0.52 6.07
C CYS A 52 8.97 0.17 5.92
N PRO A 53 9.88 0.02 6.90
CA PRO A 53 11.24 0.51 6.78
C PRO A 53 12.02 -0.35 5.77
N GLY A 54 13.07 0.23 5.20
CA GLY A 54 14.01 -0.50 4.34
C GLY A 54 15.08 -1.22 5.16
N GLY A 55 15.73 -2.20 4.53
CA GLY A 55 16.87 -2.91 5.14
C GLY A 55 16.46 -3.97 6.16
N CYS A 56 15.22 -4.45 6.12
CA CYS A 56 14.80 -5.59 6.93
C CYS A 56 15.45 -6.88 6.43
N SER A 57 15.99 -7.68 7.34
CA SER A 57 16.50 -9.02 7.05
C SER A 57 15.36 -9.97 6.70
N LEU A 58 15.43 -10.61 5.53
CA LEU A 58 14.39 -11.55 5.08
C LEU A 58 14.27 -12.78 5.99
N GLU A 59 15.35 -13.16 6.65
CA GLU A 59 15.44 -14.32 7.56
C GLU A 59 14.63 -14.11 8.86
N GLU A 60 14.41 -12.86 9.27
CA GLU A 60 13.64 -12.53 10.47
C GLU A 60 12.12 -12.56 10.21
N PHE A 61 11.71 -12.63 8.95
CA PHE A 61 10.31 -12.61 8.58
C PHE A 61 9.67 -13.99 8.68
N SER A 62 8.80 -14.13 9.68
CA SER A 62 7.86 -15.25 9.73
C SER A 62 6.62 -14.91 8.89
N VAL A 63 6.40 -15.66 7.80
CA VAL A 63 5.27 -15.48 6.89
C VAL A 63 4.51 -16.80 6.75
N PHE A 64 3.21 -16.78 7.02
CA PHE A 64 2.34 -17.95 6.91
C PHE A 64 1.24 -17.71 5.88
N GLY A 65 1.16 -18.58 4.88
CA GLY A 65 0.19 -18.48 3.79
C GLY A 65 0.69 -17.77 2.53
N ASN A 66 -0.21 -17.65 1.57
CA ASN A 66 0.00 -17.05 0.26
C ASN A 66 -1.26 -16.30 -0.16
N ILE A 67 -1.11 -15.09 -0.73
CA ILE A 67 -2.19 -14.14 -1.07
C ILE A 67 -2.92 -13.59 0.18
N VAL A 68 -3.39 -14.51 1.03
CA VAL A 68 -3.97 -14.29 2.35
C VAL A 68 -3.00 -14.83 3.38
N TYR A 69 -2.57 -13.97 4.30
CA TYR A 69 -1.58 -14.27 5.32
C TYR A 69 -2.26 -14.38 6.69
N ALA A 70 -1.81 -15.32 7.52
CA ALA A 70 -2.29 -15.38 8.90
C ALA A 70 -1.83 -14.14 9.67
N SER A 71 -2.64 -13.60 10.57
CA SER A 71 -2.33 -12.35 11.28
C SER A 71 -1.04 -12.39 12.11
N VAL A 72 -0.55 -13.57 12.48
CA VAL A 72 0.76 -13.74 13.14
C VAL A 72 1.95 -13.42 12.24
N SER A 73 1.75 -13.33 10.92
CA SER A 73 2.81 -13.04 9.95
C SER A 73 3.29 -11.58 10.03
N SER A 74 4.58 -11.34 9.72
CA SER A 74 5.13 -9.98 9.54
C SER A 74 4.46 -9.29 8.35
N ILE A 75 4.04 -8.03 8.53
CA ILE A 75 3.39 -7.25 7.47
C ILE A 75 4.38 -6.93 6.34
N CYS A 76 5.61 -6.54 6.68
CA CYS A 76 6.63 -6.20 5.70
C CYS A 76 7.11 -7.45 4.94
N GLY A 77 7.29 -8.56 5.64
CA GLY A 77 7.58 -9.86 5.01
C GLY A 77 6.47 -10.29 4.06
N ALA A 78 5.20 -10.21 4.48
CA ALA A 78 4.06 -10.52 3.61
C ALA A 78 3.97 -9.60 2.37
N ALA A 79 4.32 -8.32 2.53
CA ALA A 79 4.32 -7.35 1.44
C ALA A 79 5.44 -7.61 0.43
N VAL A 80 6.65 -7.97 0.89
CA VAL A 80 7.75 -8.41 0.02
C VAL A 80 7.41 -9.74 -0.65
N HIS A 81 6.92 -10.72 0.11
CA HIS A 81 6.50 -12.02 -0.41
C HIS A 81 5.45 -11.87 -1.52
N ARG A 82 4.48 -10.95 -1.36
CA ARG A 82 3.47 -10.64 -2.38
C ARG A 82 4.02 -9.81 -3.56
N GLY A 83 5.22 -9.27 -3.47
CA GLY A 83 5.80 -8.37 -4.47
C GLY A 83 5.19 -6.97 -4.47
N VAL A 84 4.56 -6.56 -3.36
CA VAL A 84 3.98 -5.22 -3.21
C VAL A 84 5.07 -4.16 -3.02
N ILE A 85 6.12 -4.51 -2.27
CA ILE A 85 7.32 -3.72 -2.02
C ILE A 85 8.56 -4.61 -2.16
N GLY A 86 9.74 -4.01 -2.29
CA GLY A 86 11.02 -4.70 -2.17
C GLY A 86 11.62 -4.62 -0.77
N THR A 87 12.85 -5.10 -0.61
CA THR A 87 13.65 -5.01 0.64
C THR A 87 13.99 -3.57 1.04
N SER A 88 13.85 -2.61 0.12
CA SER A 88 13.97 -1.17 0.38
C SER A 88 12.83 -0.59 1.21
N GLY A 89 11.76 -1.37 1.48
CA GLY A 89 10.59 -0.88 2.21
C GLY A 89 9.62 -0.08 1.34
N GLY A 90 8.66 0.58 1.97
CA GLY A 90 7.68 1.43 1.30
C GLY A 90 6.26 1.37 1.88
N PRO A 91 5.32 2.14 1.29
CA PRO A 91 3.94 2.20 1.77
C PRO A 91 3.17 0.94 1.38
N VAL A 92 2.51 0.33 2.37
CA VAL A 92 1.70 -0.88 2.24
C VAL A 92 0.29 -0.60 2.74
N ARG A 93 -0.68 -1.22 2.07
CA ARG A 93 -2.08 -1.23 2.51
C ARG A 93 -2.42 -2.61 3.03
N VAL A 94 -2.86 -2.68 4.27
CA VAL A 94 -3.29 -3.91 4.93
C VAL A 94 -4.81 -3.93 5.00
N TYR A 95 -5.39 -5.06 4.65
CA TYR A 95 -6.82 -5.35 4.81
C TYR A 95 -6.96 -6.52 5.76
N SER A 96 -7.66 -6.31 6.87
CA SER A 96 -8.04 -7.37 7.79
C SER A 96 -9.07 -8.27 7.12
N LEU A 97 -8.92 -9.58 7.33
CA LEU A 97 -9.76 -10.62 6.77
C LEU A 97 -10.13 -11.61 7.88
N PRO A 98 -11.25 -12.32 7.75
CA PRO A 98 -11.55 -13.42 8.66
C PRO A 98 -10.44 -14.49 8.65
N GLY A 99 -10.32 -15.21 9.77
CA GLY A 99 -9.44 -16.36 9.87
C GLY A 99 -9.74 -17.42 8.81
N ARG A 100 -8.72 -18.20 8.45
CA ARG A 100 -8.84 -19.33 7.51
C ARG A 100 -8.21 -20.58 8.10
N GLU A 101 -8.59 -21.70 7.52
CA GLU A 101 -7.93 -22.98 7.67
C GLU A 101 -7.08 -23.27 6.42
N ASN A 102 -6.04 -24.09 6.58
CA ASN A 102 -5.15 -24.56 5.53
C ASN A 102 -4.48 -23.43 4.71
N TYR A 103 -3.57 -22.71 5.35
CA TYR A 103 -2.66 -21.80 4.66
C TYR A 103 -1.59 -22.60 3.92
N SER A 104 -1.38 -22.33 2.63
CA SER A 104 -0.35 -22.98 1.82
C SER A 104 1.01 -22.29 1.95
N SER A 105 2.09 -23.07 1.89
CA SER A 105 3.47 -22.57 1.78
C SER A 105 3.84 -22.33 0.32
N VAL A 106 4.48 -21.20 0.04
CA VAL A 106 5.00 -20.83 -1.29
C VAL A 106 6.30 -20.05 -1.10
N ALA A 107 7.27 -20.24 -1.99
CA ALA A 107 8.45 -19.39 -2.09
C ALA A 107 8.18 -18.25 -3.08
N ALA A 108 8.29 -17.00 -2.65
CA ALA A 108 8.15 -15.85 -3.55
C ALA A 108 9.02 -14.68 -3.10
N ASN A 109 9.65 -13.99 -4.07
CA ASN A 109 10.46 -12.79 -3.85
C ASN A 109 11.54 -12.95 -2.77
N GLY A 110 12.17 -14.13 -2.70
CA GLY A 110 13.22 -14.44 -1.72
C GLY A 110 12.72 -14.77 -0.30
N ILE A 111 11.41 -14.86 -0.09
CA ILE A 111 10.80 -15.27 1.18
C ILE A 111 10.10 -16.62 0.99
N GLN A 112 10.34 -17.55 1.92
CA GLN A 112 9.61 -18.81 2.01
C GLN A 112 8.46 -18.66 3.02
N SER A 113 7.22 -18.74 2.55
CA SER A 113 6.08 -18.82 3.46
C SER A 113 5.88 -20.24 3.98
N GLN A 114 5.27 -20.36 5.15
CA GLN A 114 5.01 -21.62 5.84
C GLN A 114 3.53 -21.98 5.80
N THR A 115 3.25 -23.28 5.86
CA THR A 115 1.90 -23.79 6.03
C THR A 115 1.41 -23.55 7.46
N LEU A 116 0.10 -23.28 7.61
CA LEU A 116 -0.54 -23.17 8.91
C LEU A 116 -1.92 -23.81 8.87
N SER A 117 -2.24 -24.65 9.84
CA SER A 117 -3.47 -25.44 9.81
C SER A 117 -4.72 -24.58 10.02
N ARG A 118 -4.69 -23.67 11.00
CA ARG A 118 -5.80 -22.77 11.32
C ARG A 118 -5.32 -21.53 12.03
N TRP A 119 -5.93 -20.38 11.74
CA TRP A 119 -5.75 -19.14 12.51
C TRP A 119 -7.04 -18.33 12.58
N SER A 120 -7.22 -17.54 13.65
CA SER A 120 -8.46 -16.83 13.93
C SER A 120 -8.67 -15.54 13.11
N ALA A 121 -7.59 -14.99 12.54
CA ALA A 121 -7.64 -13.78 11.72
C ALA A 121 -6.62 -13.84 10.57
N SER A 122 -6.95 -13.22 9.44
CA SER A 122 -6.05 -13.14 8.31
C SER A 122 -5.88 -11.69 7.87
N PHE A 123 -4.95 -11.46 6.97
CA PHE A 123 -4.88 -10.18 6.26
C PHE A 123 -4.39 -10.37 4.83
N ALA A 124 -4.71 -9.39 3.99
CA ALA A 124 -4.15 -9.24 2.66
C ALA A 124 -3.42 -7.90 2.55
N VAL A 125 -2.42 -7.86 1.68
CA VAL A 125 -1.60 -6.67 1.45
C VAL A 125 -1.68 -6.22 -0.01
N THR A 126 -1.73 -4.91 -0.22
CA THR A 126 -1.64 -4.28 -1.54
C THR A 126 -0.78 -3.02 -1.45
N LYS A 127 -0.48 -2.40 -2.60
CA LYS A 127 0.33 -1.18 -2.65
C LYS A 127 -0.36 -0.05 -1.90
N GLY A 128 0.35 0.56 -0.95
CA GLY A 128 -0.13 1.72 -0.22
C GLY A 128 -0.13 2.98 -1.10
N LYS A 129 -1.07 3.89 -0.86
CA LYS A 129 -1.01 5.23 -1.42
C LYS A 129 0.00 6.04 -0.60
N SER A 130 1.03 6.57 -1.26
CA SER A 130 1.86 7.63 -0.67
C SER A 130 1.07 8.94 -0.77
N SER A 131 1.07 9.75 0.28
CA SER A 131 0.37 11.05 0.36
C SER A 131 0.83 12.07 -0.70
N THR A 132 1.83 11.75 -1.54
CA THR A 132 2.28 12.58 -2.67
C THR A 132 1.50 12.31 -3.98
N GLN A 133 0.67 11.27 -4.06
CA GLN A 133 0.02 10.87 -5.33
C GLN A 133 -1.35 11.51 -5.61
N GLU A 134 -1.78 12.51 -4.84
CA GLU A 134 -3.04 13.23 -5.08
C GLU A 134 -2.85 14.67 -5.58
N ALA A 135 -1.60 15.12 -5.80
CA ALA A 135 -1.28 16.47 -6.30
C ALA A 135 -0.67 16.49 -7.72
N THR A 136 -0.71 15.38 -8.46
CA THR A 136 -0.36 15.41 -9.89
C THR A 136 -1.28 14.45 -10.62
N GLY A 137 -2.41 14.97 -11.11
CA GLY A 137 -3.15 14.32 -12.17
C GLY A 137 -2.18 14.07 -13.33
N ARG A 138 -1.68 12.83 -13.44
CA ARG A 138 -0.85 12.46 -14.59
C ARG A 138 -1.81 12.15 -15.71
N ALA A 139 -2.08 13.20 -16.49
CA ALA A 139 -2.36 13.07 -17.91
C ALA A 139 -1.51 11.92 -18.45
N VAL A 140 -2.18 10.88 -18.92
CA VAL A 140 -1.63 9.93 -19.88
C VAL A 140 -1.43 10.74 -21.15
N SER A 141 -0.28 11.41 -21.26
CA SER A 141 0.17 11.99 -22.51
C SER A 141 1.02 10.94 -23.20
N THR A 142 0.38 10.21 -24.11
CA THR A 142 1.03 9.34 -25.09
C THR A 142 1.89 10.22 -26.00
N ALA A 143 3.17 10.37 -25.67
CA ALA A 143 4.15 10.89 -26.62
C ALA A 143 4.84 9.71 -27.31
N ASN A 144 4.49 9.49 -28.58
CA ASN A 144 5.27 8.68 -29.51
C ASN A 144 6.72 9.22 -29.56
N PRO A 145 7.76 8.36 -29.63
CA PRO A 145 9.13 8.82 -29.78
C PRO A 145 9.43 9.21 -31.25
N PRO A 146 9.89 10.43 -31.55
CA PRO A 146 10.62 10.67 -32.77
C PRO A 146 12.08 10.25 -32.56
N SER A 147 12.51 9.33 -33.43
CA SER A 147 13.88 8.98 -33.73
C SER A 147 14.81 10.21 -33.85
N GLY A 148 15.90 10.23 -33.09
CA GLY A 148 16.93 11.25 -33.20
C GLY A 148 18.22 10.85 -32.51
N ARG A 149 19.15 10.32 -33.30
CA ARG A 149 20.52 9.96 -32.91
C ARG A 149 21.36 11.23 -32.86
N LYS A 150 22.18 11.41 -31.83
CA LYS A 150 23.58 11.83 -32.02
C LYS A 150 24.40 11.64 -30.73
N CYS A 151 25.33 10.70 -30.77
CA CYS A 151 26.50 10.74 -29.90
C CYS A 151 27.42 11.83 -30.47
N GLU A 152 27.81 12.80 -29.66
CA GLU A 152 28.86 13.75 -30.03
C GLU A 152 30.02 13.64 -29.03
N ALA A 153 31.19 13.37 -29.61
CA ALA A 153 32.46 13.18 -28.93
C ALA A 153 33.04 14.53 -28.47
N VAL A 154 33.79 14.50 -27.37
CA VAL A 154 34.69 15.60 -26.98
C VAL A 154 36.12 15.22 -27.39
N PRO A 155 36.82 16.03 -28.19
CA PRO A 155 38.25 15.87 -28.43
C PRO A 155 39.05 16.60 -27.34
N LEU A 156 40.26 16.13 -27.02
CA LEU A 156 41.52 16.88 -27.19
C LEU A 156 42.73 16.03 -26.73
N LEU A 157 43.81 16.18 -27.52
CA LEU A 157 45.10 15.45 -27.60
C LEU A 157 46.16 15.98 -26.59
N PRO A 158 47.48 15.73 -26.75
CA PRO A 158 48.28 14.51 -26.96
C PRO A 158 49.28 14.24 -25.80
N GLY A 159 49.95 13.07 -25.81
CA GLY A 159 50.80 12.57 -24.73
C GLY A 159 52.25 13.06 -24.71
N ASN A 160 53.05 12.51 -23.77
CA ASN A 160 54.52 12.42 -23.79
C ASN A 160 54.98 11.25 -22.90
N ASN A 161 55.85 10.39 -23.44
CA ASN A 161 56.65 9.39 -22.71
C ASN A 161 57.90 10.04 -22.13
N LEU A 162 58.35 9.65 -20.93
CA LEU A 162 59.76 9.32 -20.65
C LEU A 162 59.93 8.68 -19.27
N GLU A 163 60.63 7.55 -19.24
CA GLU A 163 61.21 6.88 -18.06
C GLU A 163 62.30 7.75 -17.39
N PRO A 164 62.80 7.38 -16.19
CA PRO A 164 63.77 6.29 -16.01
C PRO A 164 63.41 5.26 -14.92
#